data_AF-A0A7J4U9H5-F1
#
_entry.id   AF-A0A7J4U9H5-F1
#
_cell.length_a   1.000
_cell.length_b   1.000
_cell.length_c   1.000
_cell.angle_alpha   90.00
_cell.angle_beta   90.00
_cell.angle_gamma   90.00
#
_symmetry.space_group_name_H-M   'P 1'
#
loop_
_entity.id
_entity.type
_entity.pdbx_description
1 polymer ?
#
loop_
_entity_poly.entity_id
_entity_poly.type
_entity_poly.pdbx_seq_one_letter_code
_entity_poly.pdbx_strand_id
1 'polypeptide(L)'
;MNIQNKSQSSTEFVVLASFMLLIFIVFIMVIQQKAIVSNREKSDAIANEVMAQVLNEIKIATSVSDSYYREFTLPSKPHGLEYNITLTSSGGDAELVLGYENREMVRFLDNIQAGSDIQVGSNIIGKSGGVISIRKKP
;
A
#
# COMPACT_ATOMS: atom_id res chain seq x y z
N MET A 1 34.92 49.61 -33.04
CA MET A 1 33.79 48.71 -32.72
C MET A 1 34.06 48.10 -31.35
N ASN A 2 33.46 48.65 -30.28
CA ASN A 2 33.83 48.34 -28.89
C ASN A 2 33.41 46.91 -28.52
N ILE A 3 34.40 46.04 -28.36
CA ILE A 3 34.24 44.63 -27.94
C ILE A 3 33.76 44.54 -26.48
N GLN A 4 34.02 45.56 -25.66
CA GLN A 4 33.60 45.64 -24.26
C GLN A 4 32.07 45.56 -24.06
N ASN A 5 31.27 46.21 -24.92
CA ASN A 5 29.81 46.20 -24.79
C ASN A 5 29.19 44.82 -25.09
N LYS A 6 29.86 44.00 -25.93
CA LYS A 6 29.40 42.64 -26.25
C LYS A 6 29.64 41.67 -25.09
N SER A 7 30.75 41.82 -24.37
CA SER A 7 31.06 40.98 -23.21
C SER A 7 30.08 41.22 -22.05
N GLN A 8 29.71 42.48 -21.81
CA GLN A 8 28.78 42.84 -20.74
C GLN A 8 27.36 42.29 -20.99
N SER A 9 26.86 42.39 -22.23
CA SER A 9 25.54 41.86 -22.59
C SER A 9 25.47 40.33 -22.42
N SER A 10 26.53 39.60 -22.78
CA SER A 10 26.62 38.15 -22.55
C SER A 10 26.60 37.80 -21.06
N THR A 11 27.28 38.56 -20.20
CA THR A 11 27.26 38.30 -18.75
C THR A 11 25.89 38.53 -18.12
N GLU A 12 25.17 39.58 -18.54
CA GLU A 12 23.82 39.85 -18.06
C GLU A 12 22.84 38.73 -18.44
N PHE A 13 22.94 38.23 -19.68
CA PHE A 13 22.15 37.10 -20.14
C PHE A 13 22.43 35.83 -19.32
N VAL A 14 23.70 35.51 -19.05
CA VAL A 14 24.07 34.33 -18.26
C VAL A 14 23.55 34.41 -16.83
N VAL A 15 23.61 35.59 -16.20
CA VAL A 15 23.09 35.80 -14.84
C VAL A 15 21.56 35.61 -14.82
N LEU A 16 20.86 36.19 -15.79
CA LEU A 16 19.40 36.07 -15.89
C LEU A 16 18.97 34.62 -16.17
N ALA A 17 19.67 33.94 -17.09
CA ALA A 17 19.41 32.55 -17.42
C ALA A 17 19.68 31.61 -16.23
N SER A 18 20.76 31.86 -15.47
CA SER A 18 21.08 31.10 -14.26
C SER A 18 20.04 31.29 -13.16
N PHE A 19 19.54 32.52 -13.00
CA PHE A 19 18.46 32.81 -12.06
C PHE A 19 17.15 32.11 -12.44
N MET A 20 16.78 32.14 -13.73
CA MET A 20 15.63 31.39 -14.24
C MET A 20 15.78 29.88 -14.05
N LEU A 21 16.97 29.33 -14.30
CA LEU A 21 17.26 27.92 -14.08
C LEU A 21 17.12 27.54 -12.60
N LEU A 22 17.61 28.38 -11.69
CA LEU A 22 17.47 28.18 -10.25
C LEU A 22 16.01 28.10 -9.84
N ILE A 23 15.19 29.05 -10.31
CA ILE A 23 13.75 29.04 -10.07
C ILE A 23 13.12 27.74 -10.60
N PHE A 24 13.50 27.32 -11.81
CA PHE A 24 12.98 26.11 -12.44
C PHE A 24 13.33 24.84 -11.64
N ILE A 25 14.55 24.75 -11.10
CA ILE A 25 14.96 23.64 -10.23
C ILE A 25 14.11 23.58 -8.96
N VAL A 26 13.86 24.74 -8.31
CA VAL A 26 12.99 24.81 -7.14
C VAL A 26 11.58 24.33 -7.46
N PHE A 27 11.01 24.76 -8.59
CA PHE A 27 9.70 24.28 -9.03
C PHE A 27 9.67 22.77 -9.27
N ILE A 28 10.67 22.22 -9.96
CA ILE A 28 10.76 20.77 -10.18
C ILE A 28 10.82 20.02 -8.85
N MET A 29 11.59 20.51 -7.89
CA MET A 29 11.71 19.88 -6.56
C MET A 29 10.35 19.82 -5.84
N VAL A 30 9.58 20.90 -5.87
CA VAL A 30 8.24 20.95 -5.27
C VAL A 30 7.28 19.98 -5.97
N ILE A 31 7.30 19.93 -7.31
CA ILE A 31 6.45 19.02 -8.09
C ILE A 31 6.79 17.57 -7.78
N GLN A 32 8.07 17.21 -7.74
CA GLN A 32 8.51 15.86 -7.40
C GLN A 32 8.06 15.45 -6.00
N GLN A 33 8.17 16.34 -5.01
CA GLN A 33 7.72 16.05 -3.65
C GLN A 33 6.22 15.74 -3.61
N LYS A 34 5.40 16.52 -4.32
CA LYS A 34 3.94 16.29 -4.41
C LYS A 34 3.61 14.98 -5.12
N ALA A 35 4.34 14.65 -6.20
CA ALA A 35 4.16 13.40 -6.92
C ALA A 35 4.47 12.18 -6.03
N ILE A 36 5.55 12.23 -5.23
CA ILE A 36 5.92 11.16 -4.29
C ILE A 36 4.82 10.96 -3.24
N VAL A 37 4.33 12.05 -2.63
CA VAL A 37 3.26 11.97 -1.62
C VAL A 37 1.99 11.38 -2.23
N SER A 38 1.57 11.87 -3.41
CA SER A 38 0.39 11.35 -4.09
C SER A 38 0.51 9.86 -4.44
N ASN A 39 1.68 9.40 -4.88
CA ASN A 39 1.89 7.98 -5.14
C ASN A 39 1.83 7.14 -3.85
N ARG A 40 2.39 7.64 -2.74
CA ARG A 40 2.28 6.96 -1.45
C ARG A 40 0.84 6.83 -0.98
N GLU A 41 0.06 7.91 -1.07
CA GLU A 41 -1.36 7.92 -0.70
C GLU A 41 -2.18 6.94 -1.56
N LYS A 42 -1.86 6.82 -2.85
CA LYS A 42 -2.48 5.81 -3.73
C LYS A 42 -2.16 4.40 -3.28
N SER A 43 -0.88 4.09 -3.04
CA SER A 43 -0.47 2.76 -2.57
C SER A 43 -1.09 2.42 -1.21
N ASP A 44 -1.22 3.41 -0.31
CA ASP A 44 -1.89 3.24 0.99
C ASP A 44 -3.38 2.98 0.84
N ALA A 45 -4.06 3.68 -0.07
CA ALA A 45 -5.48 3.45 -0.35
C ALA A 45 -5.73 2.03 -0.88
N ILE A 46 -4.88 1.57 -1.80
CA ILE A 46 -4.95 0.21 -2.36
C ILE A 46 -4.68 -0.84 -1.27
N ALA A 47 -3.65 -0.64 -0.44
CA ALA A 47 -3.34 -1.53 0.68
C ALA A 47 -4.50 -1.60 1.69
N ASN A 48 -5.14 -0.46 1.97
CA ASN A 48 -6.34 -0.39 2.82
C ASN A 48 -7.53 -1.13 2.21
N GLU A 49 -7.72 -1.07 0.89
CA GLU A 49 -8.79 -1.80 0.19
C GLU A 49 -8.63 -3.31 0.34
N VAL A 50 -7.42 -3.83 0.09
CA VAL A 50 -7.11 -5.26 0.28
C VAL A 50 -7.31 -5.69 1.73
N MET A 51 -6.79 -4.88 2.67
CA MET A 51 -6.97 -5.14 4.11
C MET A 51 -8.46 -5.14 4.49
N ALA A 52 -9.22 -4.14 4.03
CA ALA A 52 -10.64 -4.03 4.29
C ALA A 52 -11.44 -5.22 3.73
N GLN A 53 -11.04 -5.75 2.57
CA GLN A 53 -11.65 -6.95 2.00
C GLN A 53 -11.52 -8.15 2.96
N VAL A 54 -10.31 -8.41 3.48
CA VAL A 54 -10.07 -9.52 4.43
C VAL A 54 -10.82 -9.28 5.74
N LEU A 55 -10.74 -8.07 6.29
CA LEU A 55 -11.44 -7.71 7.52
C LEU A 55 -12.96 -7.82 7.39
N ASN A 56 -13.51 -7.50 6.22
CA ASN A 56 -14.94 -7.65 5.97
C ASN A 56 -15.36 -9.12 5.94
N GLU A 57 -14.56 -9.99 5.31
CA GLU A 57 -14.83 -11.44 5.35
C GLU A 57 -14.76 -12.00 6.77
N ILE A 58 -13.77 -11.58 7.57
CA ILE A 58 -13.68 -11.93 8.99
C ILE A 58 -14.91 -11.43 9.74
N LYS A 59 -15.30 -10.17 9.56
CA LYS A 59 -16.48 -9.58 10.20
C LYS A 59 -17.75 -10.35 9.86
N ILE A 60 -17.93 -10.73 8.59
CA ILE A 60 -19.06 -11.56 8.16
C ILE A 60 -19.01 -12.89 8.89
N ALA A 61 -17.88 -13.60 8.87
CA ALA A 61 -17.69 -14.87 9.57
C ALA A 61 -17.98 -14.75 11.08
N THR A 62 -17.59 -13.66 11.73
CA THR A 62 -17.89 -13.42 13.15
C THR A 62 -19.39 -13.28 13.40
N SER A 63 -20.08 -12.56 12.51
CA SER A 63 -21.51 -12.20 12.68
C SER A 63 -22.49 -13.36 12.43
N VAL A 64 -22.06 -14.40 11.73
CA VAL A 64 -22.90 -15.56 11.38
C VAL A 64 -22.76 -16.70 12.38
N SER A 65 -23.73 -17.62 12.35
CA SER A 65 -23.69 -18.85 13.15
C SER A 65 -22.57 -19.79 12.73
N ASP A 66 -22.22 -20.72 13.61
CA ASP A 66 -21.26 -21.78 13.31
C ASP A 66 -21.68 -22.62 12.09
N SER A 67 -20.71 -23.25 11.44
CA SER A 67 -20.84 -23.92 10.12
C SER A 67 -20.86 -22.97 8.93
N TYR A 68 -20.46 -21.70 9.13
CA TYR A 68 -20.21 -20.78 8.03
C TYR A 68 -19.00 -21.23 7.22
N TYR A 69 -19.13 -21.15 5.90
CA TYR A 69 -18.08 -21.46 4.95
C TYR A 69 -18.25 -20.58 3.72
N ARG A 70 -17.19 -19.90 3.30
CA ARG A 70 -17.19 -19.08 2.10
C ARG A 70 -15.82 -19.05 1.43
N GLU A 71 -15.84 -19.00 0.11
CA GLU A 71 -14.66 -18.73 -0.69
C GLU A 71 -14.56 -17.23 -1.01
N PHE A 72 -13.35 -16.68 -0.91
CA PHE A 72 -13.05 -15.32 -1.32
C PHE A 72 -11.71 -15.27 -2.05
N THR A 73 -11.54 -14.27 -2.93
CA THR A 73 -10.34 -14.14 -3.74
C THR A 73 -9.68 -12.80 -3.48
N LEU A 74 -8.38 -12.84 -3.17
CA LEU A 74 -7.55 -11.66 -3.05
C LEU A 74 -6.89 -11.36 -4.41
N PRO A 75 -6.87 -10.09 -4.84
CA PRO A 75 -6.31 -9.70 -6.14
C PRO A 75 -4.81 -9.97 -6.18
N SER A 76 -4.24 -10.35 -7.32
CA SER A 76 -2.80 -10.61 -7.42
C SER A 76 -1.95 -9.36 -7.44
N LYS A 77 -2.39 -8.34 -8.18
CA LYS A 77 -1.74 -7.02 -8.28
C LYS A 77 -2.81 -5.93 -8.35
N PRO A 78 -3.47 -5.59 -7.22
CA PRO A 78 -4.49 -4.55 -7.22
C PRO A 78 -3.86 -3.24 -7.68
N HIS A 79 -4.38 -2.69 -8.79
CA HIS A 79 -3.82 -1.48 -9.44
C HIS A 79 -2.31 -1.54 -9.74
N GLY A 80 -1.76 -2.74 -9.97
CA GLY A 80 -0.34 -2.95 -10.22
C GLY A 80 0.54 -2.94 -8.96
N LEU A 81 -0.03 -2.74 -7.76
CA LEU A 81 0.71 -2.79 -6.50
C LEU A 81 1.06 -4.24 -6.16
N GLU A 82 2.35 -4.49 -5.95
CA GLU A 82 2.81 -5.76 -5.40
C GLU A 82 2.68 -5.74 -3.88
N TYR A 83 2.12 -6.81 -3.33
CA TYR A 83 1.95 -6.95 -1.89
C TYR A 83 2.12 -8.41 -1.48
N ASN A 84 2.41 -8.61 -0.20
CA ASN A 84 2.31 -9.89 0.47
C ASN A 84 1.32 -9.76 1.63
N ILE A 85 0.74 -10.89 2.02
CA ILE A 85 -0.19 -10.94 3.14
C ILE A 85 0.11 -12.20 3.95
N THR A 86 0.20 -12.02 5.25
CA THR A 86 0.51 -13.08 6.21
C THR A 86 -0.45 -12.96 7.37
N LEU A 87 -0.98 -14.09 7.81
CA LEU A 87 -1.81 -14.18 9.01
C LEU A 87 -1.10 -15.10 10.00
N THR A 88 -0.56 -14.52 11.06
CA THR A 88 0.16 -15.27 12.10
C THR A 88 -0.72 -15.34 13.34
N SER A 89 -0.75 -16.46 14.05
CA SER A 89 -1.44 -16.54 15.34
C SER A 89 -0.51 -17.09 16.40
N SER A 90 -0.47 -16.42 17.55
CA SER A 90 0.34 -16.78 18.70
C SER A 90 -0.45 -16.56 19.98
N GLY A 91 -0.57 -17.58 20.83
CA GLY A 91 -1.13 -17.42 22.18
C GLY A 91 -2.63 -17.07 22.28
N GLY A 92 -3.40 -17.10 21.18
CA GLY A 92 -4.83 -16.76 21.17
C GLY A 92 -5.16 -15.49 20.39
N ASP A 93 -4.15 -14.67 20.10
CA ASP A 93 -4.25 -13.49 19.25
C ASP A 93 -3.76 -13.82 17.84
N ALA A 94 -4.31 -13.12 16.85
CA ALA A 94 -3.86 -13.21 15.47
C ALA A 94 -3.46 -11.85 14.90
N GLU A 95 -2.42 -11.84 14.08
CA GLU A 95 -1.87 -10.67 13.41
C GLU A 95 -1.99 -10.85 11.91
N LEU A 96 -2.74 -9.95 11.27
CA LEU A 96 -2.81 -9.83 9.83
C LEU A 96 -1.83 -8.75 9.39
N VAL A 97 -0.79 -9.16 8.67
CA VAL A 97 0.28 -8.29 8.17
C VAL A 97 0.17 -8.23 6.66
N LEU A 98 0.03 -7.02 6.13
CA LEU A 98 0.07 -6.75 4.69
C LEU A 98 1.30 -5.92 4.37
N GLY A 99 2.26 -6.52 3.67
CA GLY A 99 3.51 -5.88 3.24
C GLY A 99 3.41 -5.34 1.81
N TYR A 100 3.83 -4.09 1.58
CA TYR A 100 3.78 -3.41 0.28
C TYR A 100 4.82 -2.28 0.24
N GLU A 101 5.56 -2.11 -0.87
CA GLU A 101 6.53 -1.01 -1.06
C GLU A 101 7.48 -0.73 0.15
N ASN A 102 8.00 -1.79 0.78
CA ASN A 102 8.82 -1.73 2.01
C ASN A 102 8.10 -1.14 3.24
N ARG A 103 6.77 -1.21 3.26
CA ARG A 103 5.91 -0.81 4.37
C ARG A 103 5.05 -1.99 4.77
N GLU A 104 4.57 -1.94 6.01
CA GLU A 104 3.68 -2.97 6.55
C GLU A 104 2.44 -2.31 7.15
N MET A 105 1.30 -2.93 6.92
CA MET A 105 0.05 -2.60 7.58
C MET A 105 -0.35 -3.79 8.45
N VAL A 106 -0.45 -3.55 9.75
CA VAL A 106 -0.77 -4.58 10.74
C VAL A 106 -2.17 -4.36 11.30
N ARG A 107 -2.90 -5.47 11.48
CA ARG A 107 -4.17 -5.51 12.20
C ARG A 107 -4.17 -6.69 13.17
N PHE A 108 -4.49 -6.40 14.42
CA PHE A 108 -4.70 -7.41 15.45
C PHE A 108 -6.15 -7.90 15.38
N LEU A 109 -6.31 -9.21 15.51
CA LEU A 109 -7.56 -9.93 15.33
C LEU A 109 -7.77 -10.88 16.50
N ASP A 110 -8.96 -10.80 17.09
CA ASP A 110 -9.37 -11.66 18.18
C ASP A 110 -10.05 -12.94 17.64
N ASN A 111 -9.90 -14.07 18.35
CA ASN A 111 -10.64 -15.31 18.10
C ASN A 111 -10.40 -15.98 16.73
N ILE A 112 -9.18 -15.91 16.20
CA ILE A 112 -8.76 -16.60 14.98
C ILE A 112 -7.74 -17.69 15.32
N GLN A 113 -7.96 -18.92 14.86
CA GLN A 113 -7.03 -20.04 15.09
C GLN A 113 -5.97 -20.20 14.00
N ALA A 114 -4.79 -20.63 14.45
CA ALA A 114 -3.48 -20.73 13.81
C ALA A 114 -3.31 -21.66 12.57
N GLY A 115 -4.36 -21.99 11.83
CA GLY A 115 -4.25 -22.73 10.55
C GLY A 115 -3.86 -21.85 9.35
N SER A 116 -3.35 -20.64 9.60
CA SER A 116 -3.74 -19.42 8.91
C SER A 116 -2.91 -19.04 7.68
N ASP A 117 -2.73 -19.97 6.73
CA ASP A 117 -2.12 -19.60 5.45
C ASP A 117 -3.14 -18.85 4.59
N ILE A 118 -3.21 -17.53 4.75
CA ILE A 118 -3.80 -16.64 3.76
C ILE A 118 -2.83 -16.48 2.59
N GLN A 119 -3.36 -16.51 1.37
CA GLN A 119 -2.54 -16.34 0.16
C GLN A 119 -3.14 -15.32 -0.77
N VAL A 120 -2.31 -14.79 -1.65
CA VAL A 120 -2.78 -14.10 -2.85
C VAL A 120 -3.59 -15.09 -3.70
N GLY A 121 -4.74 -14.66 -4.23
CA GLY A 121 -5.66 -15.53 -4.98
C GLY A 121 -6.74 -16.14 -4.10
N SER A 122 -7.10 -17.40 -4.35
CA SER A 122 -8.28 -18.02 -3.74
C SER A 122 -8.02 -18.52 -2.32
N ASN A 123 -8.92 -18.13 -1.42
CA ASN A 123 -8.91 -18.46 -0.01
C ASN A 123 -10.29 -18.95 0.43
N ILE A 124 -10.29 -19.65 1.55
CA ILE A 124 -11.48 -20.16 2.21
C ILE A 124 -11.50 -19.59 3.62
N ILE A 125 -12.65 -19.04 4.02
CA ILE A 125 -12.94 -18.65 5.40
C ILE A 125 -14.07 -19.52 5.96
N GLY A 126 -13.96 -19.90 7.23
CA GLY A 126 -15.03 -20.61 7.91
C GLY A 126 -15.04 -20.40 9.42
N LYS A 127 -16.17 -20.73 10.04
CA LYS A 127 -16.38 -20.63 11.50
C LYS A 127 -16.90 -21.94 12.06
N SER A 128 -16.23 -22.44 13.11
CA SER A 128 -16.60 -23.66 13.82
C SER A 128 -16.28 -23.52 15.30
N GLY A 129 -17.26 -23.81 16.17
CA GLY A 129 -17.08 -23.70 17.62
C GLY A 129 -16.75 -22.28 18.09
N GLY A 130 -17.32 -21.26 17.44
CA GLY A 130 -17.03 -19.85 17.72
C GLY A 130 -15.68 -19.32 17.22
N VAL A 131 -14.83 -20.16 16.62
CA VAL A 131 -13.49 -19.79 16.15
C VAL A 131 -13.46 -19.65 14.64
N ILE A 132 -12.80 -18.60 14.15
CA ILE A 132 -12.63 -18.34 12.71
C ILE A 132 -11.31 -18.96 12.23
N SER A 133 -11.37 -19.56 11.04
CA SER A 133 -10.20 -20.11 10.34
C SER A 133 -10.16 -19.59 8.90
N ILE A 134 -8.96 -19.26 8.42
CA ILE A 134 -8.69 -18.89 7.03
C ILE A 134 -7.62 -19.84 6.50
N ARG A 135 -7.79 -20.33 5.28
CA ARG A 135 -6.80 -21.18 4.61
C ARG A 135 -6.82 -20.97 3.10
N LYS A 136 -5.69 -21.25 2.46
CA LYS A 136 -5.60 -21.36 1.00
C LYS A 136 -6.57 -22.39 0.44
N LYS A 137 -7.20 -22.06 -0.69
CA LYS A 137 -7.89 -23.06 -1.51
C LYS A 137 -6.83 -23.87 -2.28
N PRO A 138 -6.85 -25.21 -2.19
CA PRO A 138 -5.94 -26.06 -2.97
C PRO A 138 -6.18 -25.95 -4.47
#